data_AF-A0A1F6HB75-F1
#
_entry.id   AF-A0A1F6HB75-F1
#
_cell.length_a   1.000
_cell.length_b   1.000
_cell.length_c   1.000
_cell.angle_alpha   90.00
_cell.angle_beta   90.00
_cell.angle_gamma   90.00
#
_symmetry.space_group_name_H-M   'P 1'
#
loop_
_entity.id
_entity.type
_entity.pdbx_description
1 polymer ?
#
loop_
_entity_poly.entity_id
_entity_poly.type
_entity_poly.pdbx_seq_one_letter_code
_entity_poly.pdbx_strand_id
1 'polypeptide(L)'
;MEDIQRWIIWISEVKINQQQEWIKMSNDKMEIQNTMEKLLEKHGINPSHDFHLKLSNKPYMDLVLEKYGSTIIVGHYFVQNGDLMGDPILAMEDISDYWSPLRIEEWSNYVIRDTICAFYKDGKLTIYPDRIKDFMNFQRLFACRIKKQGWLKFGVKEIPLLAIPS
;
A
#
# COMPACT_ATOMS: atom_id res chain seq x y z
N MET A 1 -35.97 19.98 -23.54
CA MET A 1 -36.19 19.46 -22.17
C MET A 1 -35.71 18.02 -22.02
N GLU A 2 -35.91 17.14 -23.02
CA GLU A 2 -35.47 15.74 -22.97
C GLU A 2 -33.94 15.53 -22.84
N ASP A 3 -33.12 16.39 -23.44
CA ASP A 3 -31.65 16.24 -23.41
C ASP A 3 -31.04 16.48 -22.01
N ILE A 4 -31.63 17.39 -21.22
CA ILE A 4 -31.18 17.67 -19.85
C ILE A 4 -31.51 16.48 -18.94
N GLN A 5 -32.69 15.87 -19.10
CA GLN A 5 -33.06 14.68 -18.35
C GLN A 5 -32.16 13.49 -18.67
N ARG A 6 -31.81 13.27 -19.95
CA ARG A 6 -30.86 12.23 -20.36
C ARG A 6 -29.47 12.45 -19.77
N TRP A 7 -28.99 13.69 -19.74
CA TRP A 7 -27.69 14.03 -19.16
C TRP A 7 -27.65 13.80 -17.64
N ILE A 8 -28.72 14.16 -16.92
CA ILE A 8 -28.84 13.92 -15.47
C ILE A 8 -28.87 12.41 -15.14
N ILE A 9 -29.63 11.62 -15.91
CA ILE A 9 -29.69 10.16 -15.74
C ILE A 9 -28.30 9.55 -15.96
N TRP A 10 -27.61 9.91 -17.04
CA TRP A 10 -26.28 9.38 -17.35
C TRP A 10 -25.25 9.70 -16.24
N ILE A 11 -25.23 10.92 -15.71
CA ILE A 11 -24.34 11.28 -14.58
C ILE A 11 -24.67 10.45 -13.33
N SER A 12 -25.96 10.21 -13.09
CA SER A 12 -26.41 9.46 -11.92
C SER A 12 -26.02 7.98 -12.03
N GLU A 13 -26.17 7.37 -13.20
CA GLU A 13 -25.73 6.01 -13.49
C GLU A 13 -24.21 5.85 -13.35
N VAL A 14 -23.43 6.80 -13.87
CA VAL A 14 -21.96 6.79 -13.71
C VAL A 14 -21.57 6.84 -12.23
N LYS A 15 -22.21 7.70 -11.42
CA LYS A 15 -21.94 7.78 -9.98
C LYS A 15 -22.34 6.50 -9.24
N ILE A 16 -23.49 5.90 -9.58
CA ILE A 16 -23.96 4.65 -8.97
C ILE A 16 -23.02 3.50 -9.32
N ASN A 17 -22.62 3.37 -10.59
CA ASN A 17 -21.71 2.31 -11.03
C ASN A 17 -20.34 2.43 -10.37
N GLN A 18 -19.79 3.65 -10.28
CA GLN A 18 -18.57 3.89 -9.51
C GLN A 18 -18.79 3.46 -8.06
N GLN A 19 -19.88 3.91 -7.40
CA GLN A 19 -20.19 3.57 -6.00
C GLN A 19 -20.31 2.05 -5.75
N GLN A 20 -20.89 1.29 -6.67
CA GLN A 20 -20.97 -0.17 -6.60
C GLN A 20 -19.58 -0.83 -6.77
N GLU A 21 -18.76 -0.33 -7.71
CA GLU A 21 -17.37 -0.77 -7.84
C GLU A 21 -16.55 -0.48 -6.58
N TRP A 22 -16.78 0.66 -5.93
CA TRP A 22 -16.17 1.03 -4.64
C TRP A 22 -16.52 0.05 -3.53
N ILE A 23 -17.82 -0.24 -3.35
CA ILE A 23 -18.29 -1.16 -2.31
C ILE A 23 -17.70 -2.55 -2.54
N LYS A 24 -17.60 -2.98 -3.79
CA LYS A 24 -16.95 -4.24 -4.14
C LYS A 24 -15.45 -4.22 -3.84
N MET A 25 -14.76 -3.15 -4.22
CA MET A 25 -13.31 -2.99 -3.99
C MET A 25 -12.95 -2.78 -2.52
N SER A 26 -13.82 -2.19 -1.71
CA SER A 26 -13.62 -2.03 -0.26
C SER A 26 -13.82 -3.34 0.50
N ASN A 27 -14.56 -4.29 -0.07
CA ASN A 27 -14.86 -5.57 0.58
C ASN A 27 -13.83 -6.67 0.25
N ASP A 28 -13.04 -6.50 -0.81
CA ASP A 28 -12.01 -7.47 -1.19
C ASP A 28 -10.64 -7.06 -0.62
N LYS A 29 -10.05 -7.96 0.17
CA LYS A 29 -8.69 -7.79 0.70
C LYS A 29 -7.68 -7.63 -0.45
N MET A 30 -6.87 -6.57 -0.41
CA MET A 30 -5.87 -6.29 -1.46
C MET A 30 -4.81 -7.39 -1.57
N GLU A 31 -4.21 -7.55 -2.76
CA GLU A 31 -3.16 -8.55 -2.97
C GLU A 31 -1.90 -8.24 -2.17
N ILE A 32 -1.55 -6.96 -2.03
CA ILE A 32 -0.43 -6.54 -1.21
C ILE A 32 -0.65 -6.91 0.25
N GLN A 33 -1.84 -6.68 0.80
CA GLN A 33 -2.20 -7.05 2.17
C GLN A 33 -2.06 -8.56 2.39
N ASN A 34 -2.67 -9.38 1.52
CA ASN A 34 -2.54 -10.84 1.57
C ASN A 34 -1.08 -11.32 1.53
N THR A 35 -0.21 -10.60 0.82
CA THR A 35 1.22 -10.95 0.69
C THR A 35 1.98 -10.56 1.95
N MET A 36 1.68 -9.39 2.50
CA MET A 36 2.33 -8.86 3.70
C MET A 36 1.94 -9.65 4.95
N GLU A 37 0.67 -10.00 5.11
CA GLU A 37 0.21 -10.82 6.24
C GLU A 37 0.91 -12.17 6.31
N LYS A 38 1.17 -12.82 5.17
CA LYS A 38 1.96 -14.05 5.11
C LYS A 38 3.42 -13.86 5.52
N LEU A 39 4.01 -12.69 5.20
CA LEU A 39 5.35 -12.34 5.66
C LEU A 39 5.36 -12.08 7.17
N LEU A 40 4.38 -11.35 7.70
CA LEU A 40 4.24 -11.11 9.13
C LEU A 40 4.09 -12.43 9.89
N GLU A 41 3.20 -13.32 9.43
CA GLU A 41 2.99 -14.65 10.00
C GLU A 41 4.28 -15.47 10.03
N LYS A 42 5.00 -15.55 8.89
CA LYS A 42 6.31 -16.24 8.81
C LYS A 42 7.30 -15.72 9.86
N HIS A 43 7.26 -14.42 10.15
CA HIS A 43 8.18 -13.78 11.08
C HIS A 43 7.61 -13.62 12.50
N GLY A 44 6.45 -14.23 12.80
CA GLY A 44 5.83 -14.22 14.11
C GLY A 44 5.36 -12.85 14.58
N ILE A 45 4.99 -11.96 13.66
CA ILE A 45 4.57 -10.58 13.97
C ILE A 45 3.04 -10.50 13.96
N ASN A 46 2.47 -9.93 15.01
CA ASN A 46 1.04 -9.69 15.13
C ASN A 46 0.65 -8.33 14.50
N PRO A 47 -0.17 -8.29 13.43
CA PRO A 47 -0.55 -7.05 12.75
C PRO A 47 -1.50 -6.14 13.56
N SER A 48 -2.09 -6.61 14.67
CA SER A 48 -2.98 -5.81 15.51
C SER A 48 -2.26 -4.73 16.33
N HIS A 49 -0.93 -4.74 16.38
CA HIS A 49 -0.10 -3.75 17.08
C HIS A 49 0.85 -3.05 16.10
N ASP A 50 1.45 -1.95 16.54
CA ASP A 50 2.55 -1.31 15.82
C ASP A 50 3.71 -2.31 15.64
N PHE A 51 4.30 -2.31 14.45
CA PHE A 51 5.42 -3.18 14.13
C PHE A 51 6.35 -2.53 13.11
N HIS A 52 7.57 -3.03 13.07
CA HIS A 52 8.52 -2.76 12.00
C HIS A 52 9.23 -4.06 11.61
N LEU A 53 9.09 -4.44 10.35
CA LEU A 53 9.71 -5.60 9.74
C LEU A 53 10.57 -5.15 8.57
N LYS A 54 11.88 -5.24 8.72
CA LYS A 54 12.85 -5.07 7.63
C LYS A 54 13.40 -6.42 7.20
N LEU A 55 13.32 -6.71 5.91
CA LEU A 55 13.81 -7.94 5.29
C LEU A 55 14.92 -7.61 4.29
N SER A 56 15.98 -8.42 4.29
CA SER A 56 16.99 -8.43 3.23
C SER A 56 16.87 -9.69 2.35
N ASN A 57 17.06 -9.51 1.04
CA ASN A 57 17.08 -10.57 0.04
C ASN A 57 17.85 -10.10 -1.20
N LYS A 58 19.19 -10.15 -1.13
CA LYS A 58 20.04 -9.68 -2.23
C LYS A 58 19.78 -10.48 -3.52
N PRO A 59 19.82 -9.85 -4.71
CA PRO A 59 20.31 -8.49 -4.99
C PRO A 59 19.24 -7.40 -4.85
N TYR A 60 18.04 -7.71 -4.36
CA TYR A 60 16.96 -6.73 -4.25
C TYR A 60 17.22 -5.73 -3.10
N MET A 61 16.63 -4.54 -3.26
CA MET A 61 16.52 -3.55 -2.18
C MET A 61 15.79 -4.16 -0.98
N ASP A 62 16.12 -3.69 0.22
CA ASP A 62 15.49 -4.23 1.42
C ASP A 62 13.99 -3.95 1.38
N LEU A 63 13.17 -4.91 1.79
CA LEU A 63 11.73 -4.78 1.87
C LEU A 63 11.35 -4.44 3.31
N VAL A 64 10.66 -3.32 3.50
CA VAL A 64 10.17 -2.88 4.80
C VAL A 64 8.65 -2.91 4.79
N LEU A 65 8.11 -3.41 5.89
CA LEU A 65 6.70 -3.41 6.22
C LEU A 65 6.57 -2.90 7.66
N GLU A 66 5.83 -1.82 7.86
CA GLU A 66 5.65 -1.20 9.16
C GLU A 66 4.23 -0.69 9.38
N LYS A 67 3.85 -0.61 10.65
CA LYS A 67 2.58 -0.08 11.12
C LYS A 67 2.83 0.88 12.27
N TYR A 68 2.21 2.05 12.19
CA TYR A 68 2.15 3.03 13.27
C TYR A 68 0.73 3.56 13.39
N GLY A 69 0.06 3.23 14.49
CA GLY A 69 -1.38 3.48 14.66
C GLY A 69 -2.18 2.72 13.59
N SER A 70 -2.97 3.46 12.80
CA SER A 70 -3.74 2.91 11.68
C SER A 70 -2.98 2.93 10.35
N THR A 71 -1.82 3.60 10.26
CA THR A 71 -1.09 3.70 9.00
C THR A 71 -0.18 2.49 8.79
N ILE A 72 -0.27 1.89 7.60
CA ILE A 72 0.57 0.78 7.13
C ILE A 72 1.46 1.30 6.00
N ILE A 73 2.75 1.03 6.07
CA ILE A 73 3.71 1.36 5.03
C ILE A 73 4.39 0.07 4.54
N VAL A 74 4.43 -0.09 3.21
CA VAL A 74 5.14 -1.19 2.54
C VAL A 74 6.02 -0.59 1.47
N GLY A 75 7.33 -0.80 1.55
CA GLY A 75 8.22 -0.23 0.56
C GLY A 75 9.56 -0.92 0.45
N HIS A 76 10.22 -0.68 -0.68
CA HIS A 76 11.63 -0.99 -0.83
C HIS A 76 12.48 0.21 -0.46
N TYR A 77 13.61 -0.04 0.20
CA TYR A 77 14.52 1.01 0.62
C TYR A 77 15.94 0.75 0.15
N PHE A 78 16.63 1.83 -0.22
CA PHE A 78 18.04 1.86 -0.58
C PHE A 78 18.71 3.10 0.01
N VAL A 79 20.04 3.12 -0.01
CA VAL A 79 20.83 4.27 0.45
C VAL A 79 21.39 5.01 -0.77
N GLN A 80 21.16 6.32 -0.83
CA GLN A 80 21.73 7.20 -1.84
C GLN A 80 22.41 8.38 -1.14
N ASN A 81 23.71 8.56 -1.37
CA ASN A 81 24.50 9.63 -0.73
C ASN A 81 24.44 9.65 0.81
N GLY A 82 24.16 8.50 1.45
CA GLY A 82 23.99 8.40 2.90
C GLY A 82 22.54 8.57 3.38
N ASP A 83 21.64 9.01 2.51
CA ASP A 83 20.23 9.16 2.82
C ASP A 83 19.46 7.88 2.50
N LEU A 84 18.51 7.53 3.36
CA LEU A 84 17.60 6.41 3.14
C LEU A 84 16.48 6.86 2.19
N MET A 85 16.39 6.19 1.05
CA MET A 85 15.43 6.48 -0.01
C MET A 85 14.48 5.31 -0.19
N GLY A 86 13.19 5.59 -0.40
CA GLY A 86 12.17 4.59 -0.73
C GLY A 86 11.89 4.53 -2.23
N ASP A 87 11.81 3.33 -2.80
CA ASP A 87 11.34 3.13 -4.17
C ASP A 87 10.90 1.68 -4.48
N PRO A 88 9.59 1.40 -4.62
CA PRO A 88 8.46 2.25 -4.31
C PRO A 88 8.06 2.14 -2.83
N ILE A 89 7.19 3.05 -2.38
CA ILE A 89 6.46 2.98 -1.11
C ILE A 89 4.94 3.01 -1.39
N LEU A 90 4.19 2.12 -0.74
CA LEU A 90 2.74 2.24 -0.56
C LEU A 90 2.45 2.62 0.88
N ALA A 91 1.62 3.63 1.07
CA ALA A 91 0.93 3.86 2.33
C ALA A 91 -0.53 3.46 2.21
N MET A 92 -1.05 2.83 3.26
CA MET A 92 -2.44 2.40 3.39
C MET A 92 -2.93 2.72 4.79
N GLU A 93 -4.24 2.78 4.95
CA GLU A 93 -4.92 2.93 6.23
C GLU A 93 -5.57 1.60 6.62
N ASP A 94 -5.27 1.09 7.79
CA ASP A 94 -5.92 -0.06 8.39
C ASP A 94 -7.27 0.36 8.99
N ILE A 95 -8.35 -0.05 8.34
CA ILE A 95 -9.73 0.18 8.77
C ILE A 95 -10.35 -1.18 9.09
N SER A 96 -10.35 -1.54 10.36
CA SER A 96 -10.92 -2.81 10.85
C SER A 96 -10.32 -4.05 10.17
N ASP A 97 -8.99 -4.13 10.10
CA ASP A 97 -8.22 -5.20 9.46
C ASP A 97 -8.32 -5.24 7.92
N TYR A 98 -8.87 -4.19 7.30
CA TYR A 98 -8.86 -3.99 5.86
C TYR A 98 -8.02 -2.77 5.50
N TRP A 99 -7.00 -2.99 4.67
CA TRP A 99 -6.11 -1.92 4.26
C TRP A 99 -6.75 -1.12 3.12
N SER A 100 -6.94 0.17 3.35
CA SER A 100 -7.50 1.12 2.41
C SER A 100 -6.39 1.98 1.77
N PRO A 101 -6.49 2.31 0.47
CA PRO A 101 -5.47 3.11 -0.22
C PRO A 101 -5.27 4.50 0.39
N LEU A 102 -4.00 4.89 0.59
CA LEU A 102 -3.65 6.24 1.05
C LEU A 102 -2.71 6.96 0.07
N ARG A 103 -1.57 6.34 -0.26
CA ARG A 103 -0.51 7.00 -1.05
C ARG A 103 0.36 6.00 -1.81
N ILE A 104 0.85 6.41 -2.98
CA ILE A 104 2.01 5.78 -3.63
C ILE A 104 3.12 6.81 -3.75
N GLU A 105 4.31 6.46 -3.31
CA GLU A 105 5.52 7.23 -3.54
C GLU A 105 6.52 6.42 -4.38
N GLU A 106 7.04 7.03 -5.44
CA GLU A 106 8.01 6.42 -6.34
C GLU A 106 9.17 7.38 -6.61
N TRP A 107 10.38 6.84 -6.72
CA TRP A 107 11.53 7.60 -7.16
C TRP A 107 11.69 7.48 -8.68
N SER A 108 11.47 8.57 -9.42
CA SER A 108 11.51 8.54 -10.89
C SER A 108 12.15 9.80 -11.47
N ASN A 109 13.11 9.64 -12.38
CA ASN A 109 13.82 10.74 -13.04
C ASN A 109 14.40 11.78 -12.05
N TYR A 110 15.00 11.31 -10.95
CA TYR A 110 15.56 12.16 -9.89
C TYR A 110 14.53 13.03 -9.15
N VAL A 111 13.24 12.69 -9.22
CA VAL A 111 12.16 13.38 -8.54
C VAL A 111 11.28 12.35 -7.83
N ILE A 112 10.82 12.70 -6.62
CA ILE A 112 9.82 11.93 -5.90
C ILE A 112 8.46 12.21 -6.53
N ARG A 113 7.81 11.17 -7.04
CA ARG A 113 6.41 11.23 -7.48
C ARG A 113 5.53 10.74 -6.36
N ASP A 114 4.65 11.61 -5.89
CA ASP A 114 3.69 11.30 -4.83
C ASP A 114 2.26 11.32 -5.39
N THR A 115 1.60 10.17 -5.33
CA THR A 115 0.20 10.01 -5.71
C THR A 115 -0.64 9.81 -4.45
N ILE A 116 -1.31 10.88 -4.02
CA ILE A 116 -2.26 10.84 -2.91
C ILE A 116 -3.58 10.25 -3.41
N CYS A 117 -3.99 9.15 -2.81
CA CYS A 117 -5.20 8.41 -3.20
C CYS A 117 -6.38 8.72 -2.31
N ALA A 118 -6.17 9.12 -1.06
CA ALA A 118 -7.24 9.43 -0.13
C ALA A 118 -6.85 10.55 0.84
N PHE A 119 -7.87 11.15 1.45
CA PHE A 119 -7.73 12.20 2.45
C PHE A 119 -8.81 12.07 3.52
N TYR A 120 -8.55 12.61 4.69
CA TYR A 120 -9.54 12.67 5.76
C TYR A 120 -10.46 13.88 5.59
N LYS A 121 -11.77 13.64 5.63
CA LYS A 121 -12.80 14.67 5.67
C LYS A 121 -13.84 14.29 6.72
N ASP A 122 -14.05 15.16 7.69
CA ASP A 122 -15.02 14.95 8.78
C ASP A 122 -14.80 13.61 9.52
N GLY A 123 -13.53 13.25 9.76
CA GLY A 123 -13.14 11.99 10.41
C GLY A 123 -13.30 10.74 9.56
N LYS A 124 -13.66 10.88 8.27
CA LYS A 124 -13.84 9.77 7.33
C LYS A 124 -12.78 9.79 6.24
N LEU A 125 -12.17 8.64 5.96
CA LEU A 125 -11.30 8.47 4.80
C LEU A 125 -12.12 8.57 3.51
N THR A 126 -11.77 9.55 2.69
CA THR A 126 -12.39 9.84 1.39
C THR A 126 -11.38 9.62 0.29
N ILE A 127 -11.69 8.76 -0.67
CA ILE A 127 -10.78 8.39 -1.74
C ILE A 127 -11.02 9.27 -2.98
N TYR A 128 -9.94 9.70 -3.64
CA TYR A 128 -9.98 10.37 -4.94
C TYR A 128 -10.34 9.37 -6.04
N PRO A 129 -11.49 9.54 -6.73
CA PRO A 129 -11.96 8.49 -7.61
C PRO A 129 -11.14 8.22 -8.86
N ASP A 130 -10.43 9.24 -9.33
CA ASP A 130 -9.51 9.15 -10.46
C ASP A 130 -8.17 8.48 -10.09
N ARG A 131 -7.85 8.33 -8.81
CA ARG A 131 -6.55 7.80 -8.33
C ARG A 131 -6.59 6.36 -7.87
N ILE A 132 -7.77 5.83 -7.56
CA ILE A 132 -7.90 4.47 -7.03
C ILE A 132 -7.48 3.40 -8.01
N LYS A 133 -7.77 3.60 -9.29
CA LYS A 133 -7.45 2.61 -10.33
C LYS A 133 -5.94 2.40 -10.42
N ASP A 134 -5.19 3.49 -10.36
CA ASP A 134 -3.73 3.46 -10.38
C ASP A 134 -3.20 2.77 -9.13
N PHE A 135 -3.72 3.11 -7.95
CA PHE A 135 -3.36 2.42 -6.70
C PHE A 135 -3.59 0.91 -6.77
N MET A 136 -4.77 0.52 -7.24
CA MET A 136 -5.15 -0.90 -7.29
C MET A 136 -4.35 -1.68 -8.33
N ASN A 137 -3.97 -1.05 -9.43
CA ASN A 137 -3.05 -1.67 -10.38
C ASN A 137 -1.64 -1.79 -9.79
N PHE A 138 -1.17 -0.72 -9.14
CA PHE A 138 0.15 -0.68 -8.53
C PHE A 138 0.32 -1.75 -7.44
N GLN A 139 -0.61 -1.83 -6.48
CA GLN A 139 -0.52 -2.78 -5.37
C GLN A 139 -0.50 -4.23 -5.86
N ARG A 140 -1.25 -4.57 -6.92
CA ARG A 140 -1.22 -5.91 -7.54
C ARG A 140 0.13 -6.20 -8.18
N LEU A 141 0.65 -5.24 -8.96
CA LEU A 141 1.96 -5.37 -9.59
C LEU A 141 3.07 -5.52 -8.55
N PHE A 142 3.01 -4.73 -7.48
CA PHE A 142 4.00 -4.77 -6.42
C PHE A 142 3.94 -6.09 -5.64
N ALA A 143 2.75 -6.54 -5.25
CA ALA A 143 2.56 -7.84 -4.63
C ALA A 143 3.08 -9.00 -5.51
N CYS A 144 2.82 -8.94 -6.82
CA CYS A 144 3.33 -9.92 -7.78
C CYS A 144 4.87 -9.91 -7.85
N ARG A 145 5.49 -8.72 -7.86
CA ARG A 145 6.96 -8.58 -7.82
C ARG A 145 7.54 -9.16 -6.52
N ILE A 146 6.97 -8.84 -5.37
CA ILE A 146 7.41 -9.38 -4.07
C ILE A 146 7.35 -10.92 -4.07
N LYS A 147 6.26 -11.51 -4.58
CA LYS A 147 6.13 -12.97 -4.72
C LYS A 147 7.24 -13.54 -5.63
N LYS A 148 7.46 -12.93 -6.80
CA LYS A 148 8.47 -13.37 -7.79
C LYS A 148 9.91 -13.24 -7.28
N GLN A 149 10.21 -12.21 -6.49
CA GLN A 149 11.49 -12.00 -5.84
C GLN A 149 11.75 -13.03 -4.72
N GLY A 150 10.74 -13.79 -4.31
CA GLY A 150 10.88 -14.90 -3.39
C GLY A 150 11.02 -14.50 -1.92
N TRP A 151 10.55 -13.31 -1.52
CA TRP A 151 10.67 -12.81 -0.14
C TRP A 151 10.12 -13.76 0.92
N LEU A 152 9.02 -14.45 0.63
CA LEU A 152 8.46 -15.44 1.57
C LEU A 152 9.43 -16.61 1.81
N LYS A 153 10.24 -16.99 0.82
CA LYS A 153 11.20 -18.10 0.94
C LYS A 153 12.57 -17.62 1.44
N PHE A 154 13.08 -16.53 0.89
CA PHE A 154 14.48 -16.11 1.04
C PHE A 154 14.66 -14.84 1.85
N GLY A 155 13.59 -14.09 2.14
CA GLY A 155 13.67 -12.89 2.96
C GLY A 155 14.09 -13.23 4.38
N VAL A 156 15.20 -12.62 4.82
CA VAL A 156 15.76 -12.75 6.16
C VAL A 156 15.50 -11.46 6.92
N LYS A 157 14.96 -11.58 8.13
CA LYS A 157 14.74 -10.42 9.01
C LYS A 157 16.09 -9.81 9.39
N GLU A 158 16.25 -8.52 9.14
CA GLU A 158 17.40 -7.79 9.65
C GLU A 158 17.23 -7.60 11.16
N ILE A 159 18.24 -8.00 11.91
CA ILE A 159 18.33 -7.74 13.36
C ILE A 159 19.19 -6.48 13.50
N PRO A 160 18.69 -5.42 14.16
CA PRO A 160 19.51 -4.25 14.43
C PRO A 160 20.77 -4.68 15.20
N LEU A 161 21.95 -4.27 14.72
CA LEU A 161 23.25 -4.60 15.33
C LEU A 161 23.35 -4.16 16.82
N LEU A 162 22.47 -3.27 17.27
CA LEU A 162 22.36 -2.81 18.66
C LEU A 162 21.72 -3.85 19.62
N ALA A 163 21.21 -4.97 19.12
CA ALA A 163 20.56 -6.01 19.93
C ALA A 163 21.48 -7.20 20.28
N ILE A 164 22.78 -7.12 20.01
CA ILE A 164 23.75 -8.14 20.43
C ILE A 164 24.21 -7.77 21.85
N PRO A 165 23.79 -8.48 22.91
CA PRO A 165 24.37 -8.28 24.23
C PRO A 165 25.87 -8.61 24.16
N SER A 166 26.70 -7.68 24.63
CA SER A 166 28.13 -7.86 24.85
C SER A 166 28.44 -9.00 25.81
#